data_AF-A0A131Z2E7-F1
#
_entry.id   AF-A0A131Z2E7-F1
#
_cell.length_a   1.000
_cell.length_b   1.000
_cell.length_c   1.000
_cell.angle_alpha   90.00
_cell.angle_beta   90.00
_cell.angle_gamma   90.00
#
_symmetry.space_group_name_H-M   'P 1'
#
loop_
_entity.id
_entity.type
_entity.pdbx_description
1 polymer ?
#
loop_
_entity_poly.entity_id
_entity_poly.type
_entity_poly.pdbx_seq_one_letter_code
_entity_poly.pdbx_strand_id
1 'polypeptide(L)'
;MIAATLDRHPYSVERLLYANWNYSCGVVRVVALNRGRLVYYDLRVRNSSVESLLDNGCKRYFDWVARHGRFIYSSVCQQNIYIGK
;
A
#
# COMPACT_ATOMS: atom_id res chain seq x y z
N MET A 1 -24.24 14.20 28.77
CA MET A 1 -23.97 13.60 27.46
C MET A 1 -22.50 13.22 27.41
N ILE A 2 -22.18 11.95 27.63
CA ILE A 2 -20.79 11.47 27.64
C ILE A 2 -20.44 11.18 26.19
N ALA A 3 -19.57 12.01 25.60
CA ALA A 3 -19.02 11.74 24.28
C ALA A 3 -18.17 10.47 24.39
N ALA A 4 -18.69 9.35 23.88
CA ALA A 4 -17.88 8.18 23.61
C ALA A 4 -16.88 8.57 22.51
N THR A 5 -15.69 9.01 22.92
CA THR A 5 -14.52 8.94 22.06
C THR A 5 -14.35 7.48 21.69
N LEU A 6 -14.77 7.12 20.47
CA LEU A 6 -14.43 5.85 19.85
C LEU A 6 -12.93 5.68 20.01
N ASP A 7 -12.53 4.68 20.79
CA ASP A 7 -11.14 4.37 21.12
C ASP A 7 -10.45 3.92 19.83
N ARG A 8 -9.99 4.89 19.02
CA ARG A 8 -9.39 4.68 17.69
C ARG A 8 -8.00 4.07 17.87
N HIS A 9 -7.98 2.77 18.09
CA HIS A 9 -6.77 1.99 18.08
C HIS A 9 -6.27 1.86 16.63
N PRO A 10 -5.04 2.32 16.30
CA PRO A 10 -4.50 2.16 14.97
C PRO A 10 -4.34 0.67 14.64
N TYR A 11 -4.87 0.26 13.49
CA TYR A 11 -4.74 -1.12 12.99
C TYR A 11 -3.30 -1.42 12.51
N SER A 12 -2.58 -0.40 12.06
CA SER A 12 -1.23 -0.51 11.54
C SER A 12 -0.45 0.80 11.65
N VAL A 13 0.88 0.69 11.59
CA VAL A 13 1.81 1.81 11.37
C VAL A 13 2.49 1.61 10.03
N GLU A 14 2.46 2.63 9.19
CA GLU A 14 3.04 2.60 7.85
C GLU A 14 4.24 3.53 7.75
N ARG A 15 5.30 3.07 7.07
CA ARG A 15 6.48 3.89 6.75
C ARG A 15 6.80 3.76 5.26
N LEU A 16 6.83 4.89 4.57
CA LEU A 16 7.33 4.95 3.20
C LEU A 16 8.85 4.73 3.20
N LEU A 17 9.32 3.71 2.47
CA LEU A 17 10.74 3.37 2.38
C LEU A 17 11.38 3.90 1.10
N TYR A 18 10.61 3.91 0.02
CA TYR A 18 11.05 4.39 -1.30
C TYR A 18 9.85 4.95 -2.04
N ALA A 19 10.07 6.02 -2.81
CA ALA A 19 9.13 6.50 -3.81
C ALA A 19 9.94 7.02 -5.00
N ASN A 20 9.37 6.90 -6.18
CA ASN A 20 9.97 7.52 -7.35
C ASN A 20 9.71 9.04 -7.36
N TRP A 21 10.46 9.76 -8.18
CA TRP A 21 10.50 11.23 -8.22
C TRP A 21 9.13 11.91 -8.45
N ASN A 22 8.25 11.28 -9.23
CA ASN A 22 6.92 11.82 -9.53
C ASN A 22 5.82 11.22 -8.63
N TYR A 23 6.19 10.38 -7.65
CA TYR A 23 5.29 9.66 -6.75
C TYR A 23 4.23 8.83 -7.50
N SER A 24 4.54 8.29 -8.67
CA SER A 24 3.68 7.34 -9.37
C SER A 24 3.73 5.95 -8.71
N CYS A 25 4.77 5.65 -7.95
CA CYS A 25 4.86 4.43 -7.14
C CYS A 25 5.64 4.65 -5.83
N GLY A 26 5.45 3.74 -4.88
CA GLY A 26 6.21 3.70 -3.64
C GLY A 26 6.15 2.35 -2.95
N VAL A 27 7.16 2.10 -2.11
CA VAL A 27 7.28 0.91 -1.27
C VAL A 27 7.04 1.30 0.18
N VAL A 28 6.03 0.70 0.79
CA VAL A 28 5.58 0.98 2.16
C VAL A 28 5.85 -0.23 3.03
N ARG A 29 6.49 -0.02 4.18
CA ARG A 29 6.57 -1.02 5.26
C ARG A 29 5.36 -0.85 6.16
N VAL A 30 4.61 -1.92 6.36
CA VAL A 30 3.43 -1.94 7.21
C VAL A 30 3.69 -2.82 8.43
N VAL A 31 3.44 -2.27 9.61
CA VAL A 31 3.43 -3.00 10.88
C VAL A 31 1.98 -3.09 11.33
N ALA A 32 1.34 -4.24 11.14
CA ALA A 32 0.02 -4.49 11.69
C ALA A 32 0.13 -4.59 13.21
N LEU A 33 -0.69 -3.82 13.93
CA LEU A 33 -0.66 -3.76 15.40
C LEU A 33 -1.58 -4.81 16.04
N ASN A 34 -2.37 -5.53 15.24
CA ASN A 34 -3.32 -6.53 15.70
C ASN A 34 -2.66 -7.92 15.87
N ARG A 35 -3.08 -8.66 16.92
CA ARG A 35 -2.86 -10.11 17.14
C ARG A 35 -1.54 -10.68 16.58
N GLY A 36 -0.40 -10.16 17.03
CA GLY A 36 0.90 -10.79 16.77
C GLY A 36 1.93 -9.99 15.98
N ARG A 37 1.74 -8.67 15.78
CA ARG A 37 2.73 -7.77 15.15
C ARG A 37 3.27 -8.31 13.82
N LEU A 38 2.40 -8.44 12.82
CA LEU A 38 2.82 -8.83 11.48
C LEU A 38 3.50 -7.66 10.76
N VAL A 39 4.65 -7.93 10.14
CA VAL A 39 5.34 -6.96 9.28
C VAL A 39 5.25 -7.45 7.85
N TYR A 40 4.81 -6.58 6.95
CA TYR A 40 4.79 -6.83 5.51
C TYR A 40 5.14 -5.56 4.74
N TYR A 41 5.31 -5.71 3.44
CA TYR A 41 5.67 -4.64 2.53
C TYR A 41 4.64 -4.57 1.42
N ASP A 42 4.26 -3.36 1.06
CA ASP A 42 3.38 -3.08 -0.08
C ASP A 42 4.16 -2.30 -1.14
N LEU A 43 4.07 -2.72 -2.39
CA LEU A 43 4.34 -1.85 -3.52
C LEU A 43 3.01 -1.22 -3.93
N ARG A 44 2.89 0.09 -3.77
CA ARG A 44 1.68 0.86 -4.12
C ARG A 44 1.97 1.70 -5.35
N VAL A 45 0.99 1.77 -6.25
CA VAL A 45 1.07 2.52 -7.51
C VAL A 45 -0.09 3.52 -7.52
N ARG A 46 0.16 4.72 -8.02
CA ARG A 46 -0.90 5.72 -8.26
C ARG A 46 -1.90 5.14 -9.24
N ASN A 47 -3.20 5.42 -9.03
CA ASN A 47 -4.27 4.89 -9.86
C ASN A 47 -4.03 5.17 -11.36
N SER A 48 -3.66 6.41 -11.72
CA SER A 48 -3.33 6.79 -13.11
C SER A 48 -2.08 6.12 -13.70
N SER A 49 -1.39 5.29 -12.93
CA SER A 49 -0.13 4.64 -13.28
C SER A 49 -0.19 3.11 -13.13
N VAL A 50 -1.36 2.54 -12.83
CA VAL A 50 -1.56 1.08 -12.75
C VAL A 50 -1.37 0.41 -14.12
N GLU A 51 -1.77 1.08 -15.20
CA GLU A 51 -1.61 0.58 -16.56
C GLU A 51 -0.24 0.88 -17.17
N SER A 52 0.50 1.84 -16.60
CA SER A 52 1.86 2.14 -17.05
C SER A 52 2.82 1.05 -16.58
N LEU A 53 3.81 0.73 -17.41
CA LEU A 53 4.94 -0.11 -17.04
C LEU A 53 5.48 0.34 -15.68
N LEU A 54 5.44 -0.58 -14.72
CA LEU A 54 5.80 -0.31 -13.34
C LEU A 54 7.25 0.17 -13.30
N ASP A 55 7.48 1.33 -12.70
CA ASP A 55 8.83 1.91 -12.62
C ASP A 55 9.80 0.89 -12.01
N ASN A 56 10.87 0.60 -12.75
CA ASN A 56 11.84 -0.44 -12.38
C ASN A 56 12.46 -0.18 -11.00
N GLY A 57 12.52 1.08 -10.54
CA GLY A 57 13.04 1.45 -9.23
C GLY A 57 12.17 0.93 -8.08
N CYS A 58 10.86 1.17 -8.12
CA CYS A 58 9.94 0.68 -7.09
C CYS A 58 9.90 -0.84 -7.04
N LYS A 59 9.85 -1.51 -8.21
CA LYS A 59 9.87 -2.99 -8.27
C LYS A 59 11.15 -3.56 -7.69
N ARG A 60 12.31 -3.02 -8.11
CA ARG A 60 13.62 -3.45 -7.62
C ARG A 60 13.76 -3.25 -6.11
N TYR A 61 13.31 -2.11 -5.58
CA TYR A 61 13.36 -1.85 -4.14
C TYR A 61 12.44 -2.81 -3.37
N PHE A 62 11.23 -3.05 -3.89
CA PHE A 62 10.29 -4.00 -3.28
C PHE A 62 10.86 -5.42 -3.23
N ASP A 63 11.42 -5.91 -4.34
CA ASP A 63 12.03 -7.25 -4.40
C ASP A 63 13.18 -7.39 -3.41
N TRP A 64 13.93 -6.31 -3.17
CA TRP A 64 14.99 -6.29 -2.18
C TRP A 64 14.47 -6.41 -0.73
N VAL A 65 13.39 -5.71 -0.36
CA VAL A 65 12.87 -5.72 1.02
C VAL A 65 11.90 -6.86 1.32
N ALA A 66 11.04 -7.21 0.36
CA ALA A 66 9.97 -8.20 0.54
C ALA A 66 10.41 -9.62 0.17
N ARG A 67 11.45 -9.75 -0.67
CA ARG A 67 11.96 -10.98 -1.31
C ARG A 67 10.98 -11.64 -2.28
N HIS A 68 9.71 -11.72 -1.90
CA HIS A 68 8.61 -12.25 -2.70
C HIS A 68 7.34 -11.40 -2.48
N GLY A 69 6.45 -11.40 -3.46
CA GLY A 69 5.16 -10.72 -3.36
C GLY A 69 4.16 -11.27 -4.35
N ARG A 70 2.90 -10.87 -4.18
CA ARG A 70 1.81 -11.19 -5.11
C ARG A 70 1.21 -9.89 -5.65
N PHE A 71 0.81 -9.90 -6.92
CA PHE A 71 0.05 -8.80 -7.49
C PHE A 71 -1.40 -8.91 -7.01
N ILE A 72 -1.88 -7.88 -6.31
CA ILE A 72 -3.27 -7.80 -5.84
C ILE A 72 -4.12 -6.84 -6.68
N TYR A 73 -3.48 -6.01 -7.51
CA TYR A 73 -4.14 -5.12 -8.45
C TYR A 73 -3.78 -5.52 -9.88
N SER A 74 -4.78 -5.50 -10.75
CA SER A 74 -4.65 -5.61 -12.20
C SER A 74 -5.50 -4.52 -12.85
N SER A 75 -5.37 -4.30 -14.16
CA SER A 75 -6.20 -3.35 -14.91
C SER A 75 -7.71 -3.60 -14.71
N VAL A 76 -8.11 -4.86 -14.54
CA VAL A 76 -9.50 -5.26 -14.26
C VAL A 76 -10.03 -4.66 -12.95
N CYS A 77 -9.16 -4.37 -11.98
CA CYS A 77 -9.57 -3.78 -10.70
C CYS A 77 -10.07 -2.34 -10.85
N GLN A 78 -9.61 -1.59 -11.86
CA GLN A 78 -10.06 -0.20 -12.07
C GLN A 78 -11.49 -0.10 -12.58
N GLN A 79 -11.95 -1.12 -13.30
CA GLN A 79 -13.29 -1.15 -13.88
C GLN A 79 -14.39 -1.40 -12.83
N ASN A 80 -14.01 -1.78 -11.60
CA ASN A 80 -14.94 -2.29 -10.58
C ASN A 80 -15.04 -1.41 -9.33
N ILE A 81 -14.38 -0.25 -9.28
CA ILE A 81 -14.49 0.67 -8.13
C ILE A 81 -15.62 1.68 -8.41
N TYR A 82 -16.87 1.23 -8.22
CA TYR A 82 -18.00 2.14 -8.02
C TYR A 82 -18.03 2.55 -6.55
N ILE A 83 -17.36 3.64 -6.21
CA ILE A 83 -17.66 4.33 -4.95
C ILE A 83 -18.94 5.12 -5.22
N GLY A 84 -20.03 4.68 -4.60
CA GLY A 84 -21.38 5.20 -4.81
C GLY A 84 -21.43 6.74 -4.80
N LYS A 85 -22.26 7.28 -5.71
CA LYS A 85 -22.69 8.68 -5.71
C LYS A 85 -23.40 9.05 -4.41
#